data_AF-A0A8J5NB27-F1
#
_entry.id   AF-A0A8J5NB27-F1
#
_cell.length_a   1.000
_cell.length_b   1.000
_cell.length_c   1.000
_cell.angle_alpha   90.00
_cell.angle_beta   90.00
_cell.angle_gamma   90.00
#
_symmetry.space_group_name_H-M   'P 1'
#
loop_
_entity.id
_entity.type
_entity.pdbx_description
1 polymer ?
#
loop_
_entity_poly.entity_id
_entity_poly.type
_entity_poly.pdbx_seq_one_letter_code
_entity_poly.pdbx_strand_id
1 'polypeptide(L)'
;PEPSFTTAKNDVIAELKMGVDIPGIKKLKSERAKEEEIHVKLEEKQINRQFSATNFVDQVPEVDNAGNRIPEWKRQMLARKAAEKAKKEAEEMRLQEAEEKRLQSIPPWKRQLMMRKDDDGSKR
;
A
#
# COMPACT_ATOMS: atom_id res chain seq x y z
N PRO A 1 -33.95 41.60 27.64
CA PRO A 1 -34.47 40.34 27.04
C PRO A 1 -33.52 39.91 25.92
N GLU A 2 -32.58 39.03 26.25
CA GLU A 2 -31.58 38.51 25.31
C GLU A 2 -32.24 37.52 24.34
N PRO A 3 -31.98 37.57 23.01
CA PRO A 3 -32.57 36.62 22.08
C PRO A 3 -31.90 35.25 22.23
N SER A 4 -32.70 34.25 22.59
CA SER A 4 -32.32 32.84 22.59
C SER A 4 -31.94 32.39 21.19
N PHE A 5 -30.64 32.22 20.93
CA PHE A 5 -30.09 31.51 19.77
C PHE A 5 -30.32 29.99 19.87
N THR A 6 -31.53 29.57 20.21
CA THR A 6 -31.98 28.18 20.04
C THR A 6 -32.52 28.00 18.63
N THR A 7 -31.73 28.39 17.63
CA THR A 7 -31.97 27.91 16.28
C THR A 7 -31.66 26.42 16.33
N ALA A 8 -32.70 25.63 16.08
CA ALA A 8 -32.65 24.20 15.92
C ALA A 8 -31.30 23.77 15.32
N LYS A 9 -30.45 23.15 16.16
CA LYS A 9 -29.48 22.18 15.68
C LYS A 9 -30.31 20.99 15.21
N ASN A 10 -31.07 21.18 14.12
CA ASN A 10 -31.47 20.06 13.30
C ASN A 10 -30.16 19.32 13.05
N ASP A 11 -30.16 18.07 13.50
CA ASP A 11 -28.98 17.26 13.60
C ASP A 11 -28.41 17.11 12.18
N VAL A 12 -27.50 18.02 11.81
CA VAL A 12 -26.90 18.11 10.48
C VAL A 12 -26.31 16.75 10.10
N ILE A 13 -25.85 16.00 11.09
CA ILE A 13 -25.37 14.63 10.94
C ILE A 13 -26.51 13.68 10.54
N ALA A 14 -27.68 13.78 11.17
CA ALA A 14 -28.86 12.99 10.80
C ALA A 14 -29.37 13.34 9.39
N GLU A 15 -29.46 14.62 9.05
CA GLU A 15 -29.86 15.07 7.70
C GLU A 15 -28.87 14.58 6.63
N LEU A 16 -27.56 14.72 6.87
CA LEU A 16 -26.52 14.23 5.97
C LEU A 16 -26.51 12.70 5.86
N LYS A 17 -26.82 11.98 6.94
CA LYS A 17 -26.91 10.52 6.93
C LYS A 17 -28.11 10.00 6.13
N MET A 18 -29.18 10.78 6.04
CA MET A 18 -30.33 10.49 5.17
C MET A 18 -30.05 10.77 3.68
N GLY A 19 -29.12 11.69 3.37
CA GLY A 19 -28.72 12.04 2.00
C GLY A 19 -27.71 11.11 1.31
N VAL A 20 -27.40 9.94 1.90
CA VAL A 20 -26.27 9.08 1.48
C VAL A 20 -26.50 8.34 0.15
N ASP A 21 -27.76 8.16 -0.29
CA ASP A 21 -28.08 7.40 -1.51
C ASP A 21 -28.41 8.33 -2.69
N ILE A 22 -27.38 8.99 -3.22
CA ILE A 22 -27.48 9.73 -4.49
C ILE A 22 -27.49 8.70 -5.64
N PRO A 23 -28.52 8.68 -6.51
CA PRO A 23 -28.59 7.78 -7.65
C PRO A 23 -27.33 7.91 -8.52
N GLY A 24 -26.73 6.78 -8.89
CA GLY A 24 -25.50 6.75 -9.72
C GLY A 24 -24.19 6.61 -8.94
N ILE A 25 -24.12 7.00 -7.67
CA ILE A 25 -22.88 6.82 -6.86
C ILE A 25 -22.50 5.35 -6.72
N LYS A 26 -23.48 4.45 -6.54
CA LYS A 26 -23.22 3.00 -6.49
C LYS A 26 -22.60 2.48 -7.80
N LYS A 27 -23.04 3.00 -8.95
CA LYS A 27 -22.48 2.64 -10.26
C LYS A 27 -21.08 3.21 -10.42
N LEU A 28 -20.87 4.49 -10.09
CA LEU A 28 -19.56 5.15 -10.15
C LEU A 28 -18.53 4.46 -9.24
N LYS A 29 -18.90 4.10 -8.00
CA LYS A 29 -18.04 3.35 -7.08
C LYS A 29 -17.69 1.96 -7.63
N SER A 30 -18.66 1.27 -8.23
CA SER A 30 -18.43 -0.04 -8.83
C SER A 30 -17.54 0.03 -10.08
N GLU A 31 -17.68 1.06 -10.90
CA GLU A 31 -16.86 1.29 -12.09
C GLU A 31 -15.43 1.63 -11.69
N ARG A 32 -15.26 2.56 -10.74
CA ARG A 32 -13.96 2.92 -10.17
C ARG A 32 -13.24 1.71 -9.56
N ALA A 33 -13.96 0.85 -8.83
CA ALA A 33 -13.37 -0.36 -8.26
C ALA A 33 -12.88 -1.33 -9.35
N LYS A 34 -13.58 -1.44 -10.48
CA LYS A 34 -13.16 -2.27 -11.62
C LYS A 34 -11.95 -1.68 -12.33
N GLU A 35 -11.91 -0.37 -12.55
CA GLU A 35 -10.74 0.32 -13.09
C GLU A 35 -9.53 0.12 -12.18
N GLU A 36 -9.68 0.32 -10.86
CA GLU A 36 -8.61 0.07 -9.89
C GLU A 36 -8.11 -1.38 -9.96
N GLU A 37 -8.98 -2.38 -10.07
CA GLU A 37 -8.58 -3.78 -10.23
C GLU A 37 -7.81 -4.04 -11.54
N ILE A 38 -8.24 -3.43 -12.65
CA ILE A 38 -7.56 -3.55 -13.95
C ILE A 38 -6.17 -2.91 -13.88
N HIS A 39 -6.06 -1.73 -13.27
CA HIS A 39 -4.79 -1.02 -13.06
C HIS A 39 -3.83 -1.86 -12.21
N VAL A 40 -4.31 -2.41 -11.09
CA VAL A 40 -3.51 -3.29 -10.22
C VAL A 40 -3.01 -4.51 -11.00
N LYS A 41 -3.88 -5.19 -11.76
CA LYS A 41 -3.46 -6.35 -12.58
C LYS A 41 -2.44 -5.98 -13.66
N LEU A 42 -2.54 -4.80 -14.25
CA LEU A 42 -1.59 -4.33 -15.26
C LEU A 42 -0.22 -4.07 -14.62
N GLU A 43 -0.20 -3.40 -13.47
CA GLU A 43 1.00 -3.13 -12.69
C GLU A 43 1.68 -4.44 -12.24
N GLU A 44 0.91 -5.41 -11.73
CA GLU A 44 1.42 -6.72 -11.34
C GLU A 44 2.08 -7.48 -12.51
N LYS A 45 1.47 -7.42 -13.71
CA LYS A 45 2.04 -8.00 -14.92
C LYS A 45 3.32 -7.28 -15.34
N GLN A 46 3.35 -5.96 -15.25
CA GLN A 46 4.51 -5.16 -15.59
C GLN A 46 5.68 -5.44 -14.63
N ILE A 47 5.41 -5.54 -13.34
CA ILE A 47 6.37 -5.95 -12.30
C ILE A 47 6.88 -7.37 -12.59
N ASN A 48 5.99 -8.34 -12.83
CA ASN A 48 6.43 -9.71 -13.17
C ASN A 48 7.34 -9.76 -14.40
N ARG A 49 7.05 -8.93 -15.41
CA ARG A 49 7.89 -8.83 -16.61
C ARG A 49 9.24 -8.19 -16.29
N GLN A 50 9.27 -7.14 -15.47
CA GLN A 50 10.50 -6.45 -15.08
C GLN A 50 11.41 -7.33 -14.21
N PHE A 51 10.85 -8.09 -13.26
CA PHE A 51 11.58 -8.98 -12.37
C PHE A 51 11.61 -10.44 -12.86
N SER A 52 11.46 -10.67 -14.16
CA SER A 52 11.64 -12.01 -14.74
C SER A 52 13.07 -12.51 -14.50
N ALA A 53 13.21 -13.80 -14.20
CA ALA A 53 14.51 -14.45 -14.00
C ALA A 53 15.46 -14.21 -15.18
N THR A 54 14.94 -14.13 -16.40
CA THR A 54 15.70 -13.82 -17.62
C THR A 54 16.41 -12.47 -17.58
N ASN A 55 15.85 -11.45 -16.91
CA ASN A 55 16.49 -10.13 -16.78
C ASN A 55 17.60 -10.10 -15.72
N PHE A 56 17.65 -11.13 -14.86
CA PHE A 56 18.62 -11.22 -13.76
C PHE A 56 19.75 -12.23 -14.03
N VAL A 57 19.66 -13.07 -15.07
CA VAL A 57 20.73 -14.01 -15.44
C VAL A 57 22.03 -13.27 -15.77
N ASP A 58 21.94 -12.15 -16.51
CA ASP A 58 23.12 -11.34 -16.91
C ASP A 58 23.74 -10.57 -15.74
N GLN A 59 23.04 -10.45 -14.60
CA GLN A 59 23.55 -9.80 -13.39
C GLN A 59 24.29 -10.79 -12.47
N VAL A 60 24.24 -12.09 -12.76
CA VAL A 60 24.97 -13.11 -11.99
C VAL A 60 26.39 -13.25 -12.56
N PRO A 61 27.44 -13.10 -11.73
CA PRO A 61 28.81 -13.30 -12.17
C PRO A 61 29.03 -14.70 -12.78
N GLU A 62 29.85 -14.79 -13.83
CA GLU A 62 30.22 -16.08 -14.44
C GLU A 62 31.15 -16.92 -13.56
N VAL A 63 31.87 -16.26 -12.66
CA VAL A 63 32.87 -16.85 -11.75
C VAL A 63 32.50 -16.57 -10.30
N ASP A 64 32.83 -17.51 -9.42
CA ASP A 64 32.71 -17.31 -7.98
C ASP A 64 33.84 -16.42 -7.44
N ASN A 65 33.78 -16.07 -6.15
CA ASN A 65 34.79 -15.25 -5.48
C ASN A 65 36.19 -15.91 -5.46
N ALA A 66 36.29 -17.22 -5.75
CA ALA A 66 37.53 -17.96 -5.86
C ALA A 66 38.03 -18.09 -7.32
N GLY A 67 37.32 -17.49 -8.28
CA GLY A 67 37.67 -17.50 -9.71
C GLY A 67 37.20 -18.75 -10.47
N ASN A 68 36.44 -19.66 -9.85
CA ASN A 68 35.94 -20.86 -10.52
C ASN A 68 34.67 -20.53 -11.32
N ARG A 69 34.55 -21.07 -12.53
CA ARG A 69 33.34 -20.92 -13.35
C ARG A 69 32.14 -21.56 -12.66
N ILE A 70 31.09 -20.76 -12.44
CA ILE A 70 29.85 -21.23 -11.82
C ILE A 70 29.06 -22.02 -12.86
N PRO A 71 28.62 -23.26 -12.56
CA PRO A 71 27.77 -24.03 -13.46
C PRO A 71 26.45 -23.30 -13.78
N GLU A 72 25.95 -23.50 -15.00
CA GLU A 72 24.78 -22.80 -15.52
C GLU A 72 23.54 -22.91 -14.62
N TRP A 73 23.23 -24.11 -14.10
CA TRP A 73 22.09 -24.30 -13.20
C TRP A 73 22.21 -23.49 -11.90
N LYS A 74 23.43 -23.33 -11.37
CA LYS A 74 23.70 -22.56 -10.16
C LYS A 74 23.60 -21.07 -10.46
N ARG A 75 24.01 -20.62 -11.65
CA ARG A 75 23.76 -19.25 -12.12
C ARG A 75 22.28 -18.95 -12.25
N GLN A 76 21.50 -19.85 -12.86
CA GLN A 76 20.04 -19.71 -12.97
C GLN A 76 19.36 -19.64 -11.60
N MET A 77 19.83 -20.45 -10.64
CA MET A 77 19.35 -20.37 -9.25
C MET A 77 19.69 -19.04 -8.58
N LEU A 78 20.91 -18.53 -8.77
CA LEU A 78 21.32 -17.22 -8.26
C LEU A 78 20.53 -16.08 -8.91
N ALA A 79 20.24 -16.17 -10.21
CA ALA A 79 19.43 -15.21 -10.95
C ALA A 79 17.99 -15.19 -10.44
N ARG A 80 17.39 -16.38 -10.23
CA ARG A 80 16.07 -16.51 -9.58
C ARG A 80 16.08 -15.91 -8.18
N LYS A 81 17.09 -16.21 -7.36
CA LYS A 81 17.22 -15.67 -6.00
C LYS A 81 17.39 -14.14 -5.99
N ALA A 82 18.14 -13.59 -6.94
CA ALA A 82 18.30 -12.15 -7.10
C ALA A 82 17.00 -11.48 -7.55
N ALA A 83 16.30 -12.06 -8.52
CA ALA A 83 14.99 -11.59 -8.99
C ALA A 83 13.93 -11.62 -7.86
N GLU A 84 13.86 -12.71 -7.10
CA GLU A 84 12.95 -12.83 -5.95
C GLU A 84 13.29 -11.82 -4.85
N LYS A 85 14.59 -11.60 -4.58
CA LYS A 85 15.02 -10.59 -3.60
C LYS A 85 14.61 -9.18 -4.04
N ALA A 86 14.87 -8.81 -5.29
CA ALA A 86 14.52 -7.51 -5.84
C ALA A 86 12.99 -7.29 -5.84
N LYS A 87 12.21 -8.32 -6.19
CA LYS A 87 10.74 -8.30 -6.10
C LYS A 87 10.26 -8.08 -4.67
N LYS A 88 10.84 -8.81 -3.71
CA LYS A 88 10.48 -8.69 -2.29
C LYS A 88 10.81 -7.32 -1.72
N GLU A 89 11.97 -6.77 -2.06
CA GLU A 89 12.40 -5.43 -1.62
C GLU A 89 11.51 -4.33 -2.21
N ALA A 90 11.12 -4.43 -3.49
CA ALA A 90 10.17 -3.49 -4.10
C ALA A 90 8.78 -3.55 -3.44
N GLU A 91 8.31 -4.75 -3.07
CA GLU A 91 7.05 -4.92 -2.35
C GLU A 91 7.11 -4.34 -0.92
N GLU A 92 8.22 -4.56 -0.21
CA GLU A 92 8.44 -4.05 1.14
C GLU A 92 8.51 -2.51 1.16
N MET A 93 9.22 -1.90 0.22
CA MET A 93 9.25 -0.44 0.04
C MET A 93 7.85 0.12 -0.20
N ARG A 94 7.06 -0.52 -1.07
CA ARG A 94 5.67 -0.10 -1.33
C ARG A 94 4.81 -0.18 -0.06
N LEU A 95 5.01 -1.21 0.77
CA LEU A 95 4.28 -1.38 2.02
C LEU A 95 4.65 -0.31 3.05
N GLN A 96 5.94 0.01 3.18
CA GLN A 96 6.44 1.08 4.05
C GLN A 96 5.90 2.45 3.63
N GLU A 97 5.92 2.77 2.34
CA GLU A 97 5.33 4.02 1.82
C GLU A 97 3.83 4.10 2.09
N ALA A 98 3.10 2.99 1.94
CA ALA A 98 1.68 2.93 2.27
C ALA A 98 1.42 3.14 3.76
N GLU A 99 2.26 2.58 4.63
CA GLU A 99 2.18 2.79 6.08
C GLU A 99 2.52 4.22 6.47
N GLU A 100 3.57 4.81 5.89
CA GLU A 100 3.96 6.19 6.15
C GLU A 100 2.86 7.16 5.69
N LYS A 101 2.31 6.94 4.49
CA LYS A 101 1.16 7.70 3.98
C LYS A 101 -0.06 7.53 4.89
N ARG A 102 -0.29 6.34 5.44
CA ARG A 102 -1.34 6.10 6.44
C ARG A 102 -1.08 6.95 7.68
N LEU A 103 0.13 6.94 8.24
CA LEU A 103 0.51 7.71 9.43
C LEU A 103 0.45 9.23 9.19
N GLN A 104 0.80 9.70 7.99
CA GLN A 104 0.69 11.09 7.57
C GLN A 104 -0.76 11.54 7.41
N SER A 105 -1.63 10.67 6.86
CA SER A 105 -3.06 10.94 6.71
C SER A 105 -3.82 11.01 8.04
N ILE A 106 -3.21 10.49 9.11
CA ILE A 106 -3.78 10.55 10.47
C ILE A 106 -3.58 11.97 11.02
N PRO A 107 -4.68 12.65 11.41
CA PRO A 107 -4.59 13.97 12.01
C PRO A 107 -3.75 13.99 13.31
N PRO A 108 -3.10 15.12 13.65
CA PRO A 108 -2.21 15.23 14.80
C PRO A 108 -2.85 14.76 16.13
N TRP A 109 -4.10 15.14 16.39
CA TRP A 109 -4.81 14.76 17.62
C TRP A 109 -5.01 13.24 17.72
N LYS A 110 -5.31 12.57 16.60
CA LYS A 110 -5.50 11.12 16.56
C LYS A 110 -4.16 10.38 16.69
N ARG A 111 -3.09 10.94 16.12
CA ARG A 111 -1.71 10.44 16.31
C ARG A 111 -1.29 10.51 17.78
N GLN A 112 -1.53 11.66 18.42
CA GLN A 112 -1.26 11.85 19.85
C GLN A 112 -2.06 10.90 20.75
N LEU A 113 -3.32 10.60 20.42
CA LEU A 113 -4.12 9.61 21.14
C LEU A 113 -3.57 8.19 20.99
N MET A 114 -3.09 7.79 19.81
CA MET A 114 -2.48 6.48 19.61
C MET A 114 -1.17 6.34 20.40
N MET A 115 -0.30 7.35 20.36
CA MET A 115 0.94 7.37 21.15
C MET A 115 0.67 7.26 22.66
N ARG A 116 -0.39 7.90 23.17
CA ARG A 116 -0.82 7.80 24.57
C ARG A 116 -1.37 6.40 24.91
N LYS A 117 -2.07 5.76 23.98
CA LYS A 117 -2.63 4.42 24.17
C LYS A 117 -1.54 3.34 24.16
N ASP A 118 -0.52 3.50 23.32
CA ASP A 118 0.64 2.62 23.30
C ASP A 118 1.48 2.75 24.58
N ASP A 119 1.60 3.95 25.16
CA ASP A 119 2.26 4.19 26.46
C ASP A 119 1.49 3.58 27.65
N ASP A 120 0.15 3.65 27.66
CA ASP A 120 -0.69 3.04 28.72
C ASP A 120 -0.73 1.51 28.62
N GLY A 121 -0.69 0.96 27.40
CA GLY A 121 -0.62 -0.47 27.14
C GLY A 121 0.75 -1.09 27.45
N SER A 122 1.84 -0.31 27.32
CA SER A 122 3.20 -0.76 27.62
C SER A 122 3.58 -0.65 29.11
N LYS A 123 2.79 0.07 29.91
CA LYS A 123 2.98 0.23 31.37
C LYS A 123 2.18 -0.75 32.23
N ARG A 124 1.52 -1.73 31.62
CA ARG A 124 0.80 -2.81 32.32
C ARG A 124 1.53 -4.14 32.23
#